data_AF-A0A5B9FK85-F1
#
_entry.id   AF-A0A5B9FK85-F1
#
_cell.length_a   1.000
_cell.length_b   1.000
_cell.length_c   1.000
_cell.angle_alpha   90.00
_cell.angle_beta   90.00
_cell.angle_gamma   90.00
#
_symmetry.space_group_name_H-M   'P 1'
#
loop_
_entity.id
_entity.type
_entity.pdbx_description
1 polymer ?
#
loop_
_entity_poly.entity_id
_entity_poly.type
_entity_poly.pdbx_seq_one_letter_code
_entity_poly.pdbx_strand_id
1 'polypeptide(L)'
;MATLRHRELGSPLAGRGAQERPLSHRSSPYADPRRDRKLPRFGFSGVIGMRSDGRHLDSAEVMERFSICKATLYNWMRSKTLGFPKPTRINGRNYFPVASIEAWEREMGKPADEPEKVLGCDVVSGVIQSYDELVAAMTDRRKALKLSNMELENKAGFQEGYVTKLENPGKKYGRGVGPDTLPLWLGGLRVGIVLVDLPRRPRVSRVA
;
A
#
# COMPACT_ATOMS: atom_id res chain seq x y z
N MET A 1 -52.00 -44.46 53.28
CA MET A 1 -50.83 -44.50 54.17
C MET A 1 -50.59 -43.11 54.72
N ALA A 2 -50.68 -42.97 56.06
CA ALA A 2 -50.18 -41.82 56.84
C ALA A 2 -48.66 -41.66 56.58
N THR A 3 -48.01 -40.50 56.71
CA THR A 3 -47.85 -39.58 57.86
C THR A 3 -47.16 -38.32 57.31
N LEU A 4 -47.63 -37.09 57.53
CA LEU A 4 -47.50 -36.20 58.71
C LEU A 4 -46.07 -35.65 59.00
N ARG A 5 -45.99 -34.29 59.02
CA ARG A 5 -45.13 -33.41 59.87
C ARG A 5 -43.64 -33.31 59.52
N HIS A 6 -42.89 -32.21 59.73
CA HIS A 6 -42.99 -30.94 60.49
C HIS A 6 -41.95 -29.97 59.83
N ARG A 7 -42.21 -28.68 59.52
CA ARG A 7 -41.91 -27.46 60.33
C ARG A 7 -40.64 -27.62 61.21
N GLU A 8 -39.60 -26.78 61.18
CA GLU A 8 -39.56 -25.35 61.52
C GLU A 8 -38.19 -24.69 61.24
N LEU A 9 -38.25 -23.40 60.90
CA LEU A 9 -37.48 -22.25 61.41
C LEU A 9 -35.98 -22.37 61.75
N GLY A 10 -35.18 -21.49 61.14
CA GLY A 10 -33.82 -21.19 61.54
C GLY A 10 -33.27 -19.94 60.85
N SER A 11 -33.63 -18.76 61.35
CA SER A 11 -32.86 -17.51 61.28
C SER A 11 -32.74 -17.01 62.73
N PRO A 12 -31.83 -16.10 63.13
CA PRO A 12 -30.65 -15.52 62.47
C PRO A 12 -29.40 -15.57 63.38
N LEU A 13 -28.25 -15.03 62.95
CA LEU A 13 -27.48 -13.98 63.65
C LEU A 13 -26.00 -13.90 63.24
N ALA A 14 -25.58 -12.66 63.03
CA ALA A 14 -24.31 -12.07 63.42
C ALA A 14 -23.02 -12.50 62.68
N GLY A 15 -22.64 -11.63 61.74
CA GLY A 15 -21.47 -10.79 61.97
C GLY A 15 -20.16 -11.29 61.35
N ARG A 16 -19.70 -10.54 60.33
CA ARG A 16 -18.35 -9.98 60.28
C ARG A 16 -18.28 -8.93 59.19
N GLY A 17 -18.07 -7.69 59.61
CA GLY A 17 -17.77 -6.58 58.72
C GLY A 17 -16.45 -6.81 57.99
N ALA A 18 -16.46 -6.48 56.71
CA ALA A 18 -15.28 -6.05 55.96
C ALA A 18 -15.74 -4.79 55.23
N GLN A 19 -15.81 -3.66 55.93
CA GLN A 19 -14.83 -2.58 55.75
C GLN A 19 -14.34 -2.49 54.30
N GLU A 20 -15.03 -1.63 53.55
CA GLU A 20 -14.53 -0.98 52.35
C GLU A 20 -13.09 -0.51 52.61
N ARG A 21 -12.14 -1.11 51.89
CA ARG A 21 -10.79 -0.56 51.80
C ARG A 21 -10.78 0.41 50.63
N PRO A 22 -10.48 1.70 50.83
CA PRO A 22 -10.31 2.64 49.74
C PRO A 22 -9.14 2.18 48.86
N LEU A 23 -9.35 2.25 47.55
CA LEU A 23 -8.31 2.06 46.53
C LEU A 23 -7.23 3.13 46.71
N SER A 24 -6.26 2.83 47.57
CA SER A 24 -5.00 3.56 47.65
C SER A 24 -4.37 3.56 46.27
N HIS A 25 -4.12 4.77 45.76
CA HIS A 25 -3.35 5.02 44.56
C HIS A 25 -2.04 4.23 44.58
N ARG A 26 -1.96 3.14 43.81
CA ARG A 26 -0.67 2.64 43.33
C ARG A 26 -0.36 3.37 42.05
N SER A 27 0.36 4.48 42.22
CA SER A 27 1.07 5.18 41.16
C SER A 27 1.89 4.17 40.36
N SER A 28 1.59 4.07 39.06
CA SER A 28 2.40 3.31 38.11
C SER A 28 3.80 3.91 38.06
N PRO A 29 4.87 3.13 38.28
CA PRO A 29 6.25 3.64 38.23
C PRO A 29 6.78 3.82 36.80
N TYR A 30 5.94 3.66 35.77
CA TYR A 30 6.29 3.95 34.38
C TYR A 30 5.58 5.23 33.90
N ALA A 31 5.93 6.36 34.51
CA ALA A 31 5.74 7.67 33.90
C ALA A 31 7.06 8.04 33.19
N ASP A 32 7.11 7.84 31.87
CA ASP A 32 8.23 8.26 31.04
C ASP A 32 8.22 9.80 30.88
N PRO A 33 9.23 10.53 31.38
CA PRO A 33 9.23 12.00 31.38
C PRO A 33 9.59 12.64 30.03
N ARG A 34 9.54 11.90 28.91
CA ARG A 34 9.85 12.45 27.57
C ARG A 34 8.64 12.76 26.70
N ARG A 35 7.42 12.66 27.21
CA ARG A 35 6.18 12.85 26.44
C ARG A 35 5.69 14.30 26.31
N ASP A 36 6.45 15.28 26.81
CA ASP A 36 6.16 16.71 26.66
C ASP A 36 7.20 17.43 25.78
N ARG A 37 7.31 16.99 24.52
CA ARG A 37 7.95 17.83 23.50
C ARG A 37 6.98 17.99 22.34
N LYS A 38 6.27 19.13 22.34
CA LYS A 38 5.48 19.63 21.21
C LYS A 38 6.29 19.45 19.92
N LEU A 39 5.84 18.56 19.04
CA LEU A 39 6.31 18.53 17.66
C LEU A 39 5.76 19.77 16.96
N PRO A 40 6.60 20.63 16.34
CA PRO A 40 6.10 21.67 15.48
C PRO A 40 5.39 21.02 14.28
N ARG A 41 4.14 21.42 14.04
CA ARG A 41 3.42 21.16 12.79
C ARG A 41 4.13 21.95 11.70
N PHE A 42 5.09 21.33 11.01
CA PHE A 42 5.61 21.90 9.77
C PHE A 42 4.66 21.54 8.63
N GLY A 43 4.13 22.58 8.02
CA GLY A 43 3.17 22.52 6.94
C GLY A 43 3.69 21.76 5.74
N PHE A 44 2.79 20.97 5.17
CA PHE A 44 2.85 20.56 3.79
C PHE A 44 2.88 21.80 2.90
N SER A 45 3.97 21.99 2.16
CA SER A 45 3.98 22.81 0.95
C SER A 45 4.80 22.05 -0.07
N GLY A 46 4.10 21.49 -1.06
CA GLY A 46 4.74 20.87 -2.21
C GLY A 46 5.18 21.93 -3.20
N VAL A 47 6.37 21.74 -3.78
CA VAL A 47 6.67 22.05 -5.20
C VAL A 47 7.76 21.09 -5.66
N ILE A 48 7.52 20.49 -6.83
CA ILE A 48 8.44 19.68 -7.64
C ILE A 48 9.46 20.61 -8.31
N GLY A 49 10.76 20.30 -8.20
CA GLY A 49 11.79 20.97 -9.01
C GLY A 49 13.21 20.65 -8.56
N MET A 50 13.99 20.02 -9.45
CA MET A 50 15.38 19.60 -9.27
C MET A 50 16.27 20.63 -8.56
N ARG A 51 16.70 20.28 -7.34
CA ARG A 51 18.01 20.64 -6.78
C ARG A 51 18.51 19.44 -5.99
N SER A 52 19.62 18.85 -6.40
CA SER A 52 20.41 18.01 -5.51
C SER A 52 21.10 18.94 -4.51
N ASP A 53 20.29 19.53 -3.62
CA ASP A 53 20.79 20.26 -2.46
C ASP A 53 21.67 19.28 -1.66
N GLY A 54 22.80 19.75 -1.12
CA GLY A 54 23.76 18.96 -0.32
C GLY A 54 23.19 18.40 0.99
N ARG A 55 21.89 18.16 1.04
CA ARG A 55 21.12 17.55 2.10
C ARG A 55 21.55 16.09 2.26
N HIS A 56 21.77 15.73 3.51
CA HIS A 56 22.05 14.37 3.93
C HIS A 56 20.86 13.87 4.75
N LEU A 57 20.49 12.61 4.54
CA LEU A 57 19.53 11.91 5.37
C LEU A 57 20.25 11.21 6.51
N ASP A 58 19.70 11.26 7.71
CA ASP A 58 20.19 10.43 8.80
C ASP A 58 19.69 8.98 8.66
N SER A 59 20.18 8.07 9.51
CA SER A 59 19.76 6.67 9.45
C SER A 59 18.29 6.45 9.76
N ALA A 60 17.66 7.33 10.56
CA ALA A 60 16.25 7.21 10.91
C ALA A 60 15.37 7.61 9.73
N GLU A 61 15.71 8.71 9.05
CA GLU A 61 15.04 9.19 7.84
C GLU A 61 15.18 8.17 6.69
N VAL A 62 16.34 7.53 6.54
CA VAL A 62 16.52 6.43 5.57
C VAL A 62 15.63 5.22 5.91
N MET A 63 15.58 4.82 7.18
CA MET A 63 14.71 3.73 7.62
C MET A 63 13.23 4.02 7.38
N GLU A 64 12.79 5.25 7.63
CA GLU A 64 11.42 5.70 7.38
C GLU A 64 11.10 5.72 5.88
N ARG A 65 11.98 6.30 5.05
CA ARG A 65 11.80 6.40 3.59
C ARG A 65 11.61 5.04 2.93
N PHE A 66 12.42 4.04 3.32
CA PHE A 66 12.34 2.68 2.77
C PHE A 66 11.45 1.74 3.59
N SER A 67 10.86 2.20 4.70
CA SER A 67 10.10 1.38 5.65
C SER A 67 10.87 0.12 6.09
N ILE A 68 12.17 0.26 6.37
CA ILE A 68 13.06 -0.85 6.76
C ILE A 68 13.52 -0.72 8.21
N CYS A 69 13.87 -1.85 8.81
CA CYS A 69 14.48 -1.86 10.14
C CYS A 69 16.00 -1.62 10.09
N LYS A 70 16.58 -1.28 11.24
CA LYS A 70 18.02 -1.01 11.39
C LYS A 70 18.91 -2.19 10.97
N ALA A 71 18.46 -3.42 11.21
CA ALA A 71 19.20 -4.62 10.80
C ALA A 71 19.30 -4.72 9.28
N THR A 72 18.21 -4.41 8.56
CA THR A 72 18.20 -4.35 7.09
C THR A 72 19.14 -3.27 6.56
N LEU A 73 19.10 -2.06 7.13
CA LEU A 73 20.02 -0.98 6.75
C LEU A 73 21.49 -1.37 6.99
N TYR A 74 21.78 -2.05 8.11
CA TYR A 74 23.11 -2.59 8.39
C TYR A 74 23.56 -3.62 7.35
N ASN A 75 22.67 -4.53 6.96
CA ASN A 75 22.94 -5.52 5.91
C ASN A 75 23.17 -4.86 4.55
N TRP A 76 22.39 -3.82 4.21
CA TRP A 76 22.56 -3.07 2.97
C TRP A 76 23.93 -2.36 2.89
N MET A 77 24.35 -1.71 3.98
CA MET A 77 25.68 -1.09 4.05
C MET A 77 26.83 -2.10 3.93
N ARG A 78 26.62 -3.36 4.31
CA ARG A 78 27.65 -4.42 4.29
C ARG A 78 27.63 -5.23 3.00
N SER A 79 26.48 -5.35 2.35
CA SER A 79 26.31 -6.12 1.13
C SER A 79 26.91 -5.37 -0.06
N LYS A 80 28.03 -5.88 -0.59
CA LYS A 80 28.63 -5.36 -1.84
C LYS A 80 27.71 -5.59 -3.04
N THR A 81 26.84 -6.61 -2.99
CA THR A 81 25.92 -6.98 -4.05
C THR A 81 24.80 -5.96 -4.24
N LEU A 82 24.36 -5.31 -3.16
CA LEU A 82 23.31 -4.29 -3.22
C LEU A 82 23.84 -2.90 -3.59
N GLY A 83 25.15 -2.66 -3.56
CA GLY A 83 25.72 -1.37 -3.99
C GLY A 83 25.18 -0.13 -3.24
N PHE A 84 24.61 -0.29 -2.04
CA PHE A 84 23.98 0.81 -1.30
C PHE A 84 25.00 1.91 -0.98
N PRO A 85 24.64 3.21 -1.09
CA PRO A 85 25.55 4.32 -0.85
C PRO A 85 26.19 4.25 0.53
N LYS A 86 27.52 4.45 0.57
CA LYS A 86 28.26 4.48 1.84
C LYS A 86 27.90 5.75 2.62
N PRO A 87 27.63 5.64 3.93
CA PRO A 87 27.36 6.82 4.74
C PRO A 87 28.63 7.62 5.01
N THR A 88 28.46 8.94 5.11
CA THR A 88 29.42 9.85 5.74
C THR A 88 29.20 9.81 7.25
N ARG A 89 30.26 9.57 8.02
CA ARG A 89 30.20 9.50 9.48
C ARG A 89 30.56 10.84 10.11
N ILE A 90 29.62 11.43 10.86
CA ILE A 90 29.83 12.66 11.63
C ILE A 90 29.33 12.41 13.04
N ASN A 91 30.17 12.63 14.06
CA ASN A 91 29.84 12.45 15.48
C ASN A 91 29.20 11.07 15.80
N GLY A 92 29.70 10.00 15.18
CA GLY A 92 29.20 8.64 15.39
C GLY A 92 27.84 8.33 14.76
N ARG A 93 27.25 9.27 14.00
CA ARG A 93 26.02 9.06 13.22
C ARG A 93 26.34 8.89 11.75
N ASN A 94 25.54 8.07 11.07
CA ASN A 94 25.64 7.84 9.64
C ASN A 94 24.69 8.79 8.90
N TYR A 95 25.24 9.56 7.97
CA TYR A 95 24.55 10.48 7.10
C TYR A 95 24.71 10.04 5.65
N PHE A 96 23.63 10.00 4.90
CA PHE A 96 23.61 9.52 3.53
C PHE A 96 23.28 10.68 2.59
N PRO A 97 24.10 10.92 1.56
CA PRO A 97 23.79 11.96 0.58
C PRO A 97 22.49 11.61 -0.14
N VAL A 98 21.52 12.54 -0.15
CA VAL A 98 20.23 12.33 -0.84
C VAL A 98 20.46 11.98 -2.32
N ALA A 99 21.38 12.70 -2.98
CA ALA A 99 21.71 12.47 -4.38
C ALA A 99 22.22 11.05 -4.67
N SER A 100 23.01 10.48 -3.75
CA SER A 100 23.51 9.10 -3.90
C SER A 100 22.42 8.07 -3.63
N ILE A 101 21.51 8.34 -2.68
CA ILE A 101 20.34 7.50 -2.45
C ILE A 101 19.43 7.51 -3.68
N GLU A 102 19.15 8.67 -4.26
CA GLU A 102 18.32 8.78 -5.46
C GLU A 102 18.97 8.13 -6.69
N ALA A 103 20.29 8.25 -6.83
CA ALA A 103 21.01 7.54 -7.89
C ALA A 103 20.89 6.02 -7.71
N TRP A 104 21.07 5.54 -6.48
CA TRP A 104 20.89 4.14 -6.13
C TRP A 104 19.44 3.67 -6.29
N GLU A 105 18.44 4.51 -5.96
CA GLU A 105 17.02 4.24 -6.22
C GLU A 105 16.73 4.17 -7.72
N ARG A 106 17.41 4.95 -8.57
CA ARG A 106 17.29 4.82 -10.03
C ARG A 106 17.97 3.56 -10.57
N GLU A 107 19.06 3.12 -9.94
CA GLU A 107 19.75 1.87 -10.29
C GLU A 107 18.98 0.64 -9.80
N MET A 108 18.41 0.67 -8.60
CA MET A 108 17.60 -0.41 -8.01
C MET A 108 16.15 -0.41 -8.47
N GLY A 109 15.59 0.75 -8.78
CA GLY A 109 14.31 0.94 -9.46
C GLY A 109 14.32 0.46 -10.90
N LYS A 110 15.44 -0.10 -11.37
CA LYS A 110 15.52 -1.00 -12.51
C LYS A 110 15.94 -2.40 -12.07
N PRO A 111 15.00 -3.31 -11.76
CA PRO A 111 15.03 -4.56 -12.50
C PRO A 111 14.77 -4.22 -13.97
N ALA A 112 15.69 -4.72 -14.80
CA ALA A 112 15.75 -4.61 -16.24
C ALA A 112 14.42 -4.89 -16.94
N ASP A 113 14.34 -4.40 -18.18
CA ASP A 113 13.38 -4.69 -19.25
C ASP A 113 13.23 -6.20 -19.59
N GLU A 114 13.14 -7.08 -18.59
CA GLU A 114 12.48 -8.35 -18.75
C GLU A 114 11.02 -8.12 -18.36
N PRO A 115 10.09 -8.06 -19.33
CA PRO A 115 8.68 -7.96 -19.00
C PRO A 115 8.36 -9.09 -18.04
N GLU A 116 7.77 -8.75 -16.89
CA GLU A 116 7.31 -9.73 -15.92
C GLU A 116 6.51 -10.79 -16.69
N LYS A 117 6.95 -12.06 -16.65
CA LYS A 117 6.32 -13.10 -17.45
C LYS A 117 5.25 -13.80 -16.64
N VAL A 118 4.04 -13.83 -17.17
CA VAL A 118 2.92 -14.59 -16.60
C VAL A 118 2.49 -15.62 -17.63
N LEU A 119 2.53 -16.90 -17.25
CA LEU A 119 2.22 -18.03 -18.14
C LEU A 119 3.05 -18.06 -19.44
N GLY A 120 4.29 -17.56 -19.38
CA GLY A 120 5.18 -17.46 -20.55
C GLY A 120 4.90 -16.27 -21.48
N CYS A 121 3.90 -15.44 -21.17
CA CYS A 121 3.58 -14.22 -21.87
C CYS A 121 4.14 -13.00 -21.14
N ASP A 122 4.55 -11.99 -21.90
CA ASP A 122 5.04 -10.73 -21.38
C ASP A 122 3.87 -9.92 -20.79
N VAL A 123 4.02 -9.47 -19.54
CA VAL A 123 3.07 -8.54 -18.91
C VAL A 123 3.22 -7.16 -19.55
N VAL A 124 2.12 -6.65 -20.11
CA VAL A 124 2.08 -5.39 -20.88
C VAL A 124 1.47 -4.22 -20.11
N SER A 125 0.99 -4.46 -18.88
CA SER A 125 0.37 -3.46 -18.03
C SER A 125 0.64 -3.75 -16.55
N GLY A 126 0.57 -2.73 -15.70
CA GLY A 126 0.54 -2.93 -14.25
C GLY A 126 -0.78 -3.58 -13.77
N VAL A 127 -0.93 -3.70 -12.45
CA VAL A 127 -2.18 -4.15 -11.81
C VAL A 127 -3.27 -3.10 -12.06
N ILE A 128 -4.37 -3.51 -12.68
CA ILE A 128 -5.53 -2.67 -12.99
C ILE A 128 -6.59 -2.87 -11.91
N GLN A 129 -7.01 -1.79 -11.25
CA GLN A 129 -8.02 -1.82 -10.18
C GLN A 129 -9.26 -0.98 -10.51
N SER A 130 -9.22 -0.15 -11.55
CA SER A 130 -10.34 0.67 -11.99
C SER A 130 -10.63 0.50 -13.47
N TYR A 131 -11.85 0.87 -13.88
CA TYR A 131 -12.25 0.82 -15.28
C TYR A 131 -11.46 1.82 -16.15
N ASP A 132 -11.13 2.99 -15.63
CA ASP A 132 -10.33 3.99 -16.35
C ASP A 132 -8.89 3.50 -16.57
N GLU A 133 -8.30 2.81 -15.58
CA GLU A 133 -7.00 2.13 -15.74
C GLU A 133 -7.05 1.03 -16.78
N LEU A 134 -8.13 0.26 -16.85
CA LEU A 134 -8.33 -0.76 -17.89
C LEU A 134 -8.32 -0.12 -19.27
N VAL A 135 -9.10 0.96 -19.45
CA VAL A 135 -9.17 1.66 -20.74
C VAL A 135 -7.82 2.26 -21.12
N ALA A 136 -7.12 2.88 -20.17
CA ALA A 136 -5.80 3.43 -20.39
C ALA A 136 -4.80 2.34 -20.82
N ALA A 137 -4.74 1.22 -20.11
CA ALA A 137 -3.84 0.11 -20.44
C ALA A 137 -4.12 -0.48 -21.83
N MET A 138 -5.39 -0.64 -22.21
CA MET A 138 -5.78 -1.12 -23.54
C MET A 138 -5.41 -0.11 -24.65
N THR A 139 -5.61 1.18 -24.38
CA THR A 139 -5.24 2.27 -25.30
C THR A 139 -3.73 2.34 -25.51
N ASP A 140 -2.95 2.20 -24.44
CA ASP A 140 -1.49 2.21 -24.51
C ASP A 140 -0.96 0.96 -25.21
N ARG A 141 -1.60 -0.20 -24.99
CA ARG A 141 -1.31 -1.41 -25.78
C ARG A 141 -1.54 -1.20 -27.27
N ARG A 142 -2.65 -0.56 -27.66
CA ARG A 142 -2.92 -0.22 -29.07
C ARG A 142 -1.81 0.64 -29.66
N LYS A 143 -1.40 1.69 -28.94
CA LYS A 143 -0.31 2.58 -29.35
C LYS A 143 1.02 1.85 -29.45
N ALA A 144 1.32 0.95 -28.51
CA ALA A 144 2.54 0.14 -28.54
C ALA A 144 2.58 -0.80 -29.77
N LEU A 145 1.43 -1.32 -30.19
CA LEU A 145 1.28 -2.08 -31.44
C LEU A 145 1.25 -1.19 -32.70
N LYS A 146 1.30 0.14 -32.53
CA LYS A 146 1.22 1.15 -33.60
C LYS A 146 -0.04 0.99 -34.47
N LEU A 147 -1.15 0.57 -33.85
CA LEU A 147 -2.43 0.42 -34.55
C LEU A 147 -3.23 1.72 -34.45
N SER A 148 -3.78 2.17 -35.57
CA SER A 148 -4.85 3.16 -35.58
C SER A 148 -6.15 2.56 -35.03
N ASN A 149 -7.11 3.42 -34.68
CA ASN A 149 -8.43 2.97 -34.22
C ASN A 149 -9.13 2.12 -35.29
N MET A 150 -9.07 2.56 -36.55
CA MET A 150 -9.68 1.86 -37.68
C MET A 150 -9.05 0.49 -37.94
N GLU A 151 -7.72 0.37 -37.83
CA GLU A 151 -7.04 -0.92 -37.98
C GLU A 151 -7.40 -1.89 -36.86
N LEU A 152 -7.52 -1.40 -35.62
CA LEU A 152 -7.98 -2.22 -34.51
C LEU A 152 -9.43 -2.68 -34.73
N GLU A 153 -10.30 -1.80 -35.19
CA GLU A 153 -11.70 -2.11 -35.50
C GLU A 153 -11.81 -3.21 -36.55
N ASN A 154 -11.06 -3.08 -37.65
CA ASN A 154 -11.01 -4.08 -38.72
C ASN A 154 -10.47 -5.44 -38.23
N LYS A 155 -9.49 -5.44 -37.32
CA LYS A 155 -8.93 -6.67 -36.75
C LYS A 155 -9.85 -7.34 -35.74
N ALA A 156 -10.51 -6.55 -34.91
CA ALA A 156 -11.37 -7.02 -33.83
C ALA A 156 -12.80 -7.34 -34.30
N GLY A 157 -13.20 -6.87 -35.49
CA GLY A 157 -14.58 -6.98 -35.97
C GLY A 157 -15.52 -5.97 -35.32
N PHE A 158 -15.02 -4.80 -34.92
CA PHE A 158 -15.87 -3.73 -34.38
C PHE A 158 -16.61 -2.99 -35.48
N GLN A 159 -17.77 -2.43 -35.12
CA GLN A 159 -18.40 -1.38 -35.92
C GLN A 159 -17.48 -0.14 -35.98
N GLU A 160 -17.51 0.57 -37.11
CA GLU A 160 -16.72 1.77 -37.32
C GLU A 160 -16.95 2.84 -36.23
N GLY A 161 -15.85 3.41 -35.74
CA GLY A 161 -15.83 4.45 -34.72
C GLY A 161 -16.21 3.98 -33.32
N TYR A 162 -16.32 2.67 -33.10
CA TYR A 162 -16.65 2.10 -31.80
C TYR A 162 -15.47 2.17 -30.83
N VAL A 163 -14.23 1.93 -31.29
CA VAL A 163 -13.02 2.00 -30.44
C VAL A 163 -12.86 3.40 -29.84
N THR A 164 -13.11 4.46 -30.62
CA THR A 164 -13.05 5.84 -30.12
C THR A 164 -14.02 6.09 -28.95
N LYS A 165 -15.17 5.41 -28.92
CA LYS A 165 -16.14 5.52 -27.81
C LYS A 165 -15.67 4.78 -26.57
N LEU A 166 -14.99 3.65 -26.76
CA LEU A 166 -14.43 2.85 -25.68
C LEU A 166 -13.23 3.54 -25.02
N GLU A 167 -12.36 4.16 -25.81
CA GLU A 167 -11.17 4.87 -25.31
C GLU A 167 -11.49 6.18 -24.57
N ASN A 168 -12.73 6.67 -24.66
CA ASN A 168 -13.15 7.95 -24.06
C ASN A 168 -14.34 7.76 -23.09
N PRO A 169 -14.18 6.98 -22.00
CA PRO A 169 -15.23 6.79 -21.03
C PRO A 169 -15.57 8.11 -20.33
N GLY A 170 -16.83 8.27 -19.93
CA GLY A 170 -17.33 9.49 -19.27
C GLY A 170 -17.59 10.70 -20.19
N LYS A 171 -17.19 10.66 -21.46
CA LYS A 171 -17.62 11.66 -22.46
C LYS A 171 -19.07 11.41 -22.89
N LYS A 172 -19.76 12.44 -23.41
CA LYS A 172 -21.15 12.35 -23.91
C LYS A 172 -21.36 11.21 -24.92
N TYR A 173 -20.35 10.94 -25.74
CA TYR A 173 -20.35 9.89 -26.77
C TYR A 173 -19.59 8.62 -26.34
N GLY A 174 -18.99 8.62 -25.14
CA GLY A 174 -18.26 7.49 -24.58
C GLY A 174 -19.18 6.30 -24.32
N ARG A 175 -18.61 5.10 -24.35
CA ARG A 175 -19.32 3.84 -24.07
C ARG A 175 -18.49 2.96 -23.14
N GLY A 176 -19.18 2.26 -22.26
CA GLY A 176 -18.57 1.21 -21.44
C GLY A 176 -18.37 -0.05 -22.28
N VAL A 177 -17.37 -0.85 -21.91
CA VAL A 177 -17.15 -2.16 -22.50
C VAL A 177 -18.20 -3.14 -21.96
N GLY A 178 -18.97 -3.75 -22.87
CA GLY A 178 -19.94 -4.80 -22.55
C GLY A 178 -19.38 -6.22 -22.68
N PRO A 179 -20.20 -7.24 -22.36
CA PRO A 179 -19.79 -8.65 -22.40
C PRO A 179 -19.39 -9.12 -23.80
N ASP A 180 -20.01 -8.61 -24.85
CA ASP A 180 -19.67 -8.96 -26.24
C ASP A 180 -18.49 -8.15 -26.76
N THR A 181 -18.29 -6.94 -26.22
CA THR A 181 -17.25 -6.01 -26.66
C THR A 181 -15.89 -6.35 -26.07
N LEU A 182 -15.85 -6.76 -24.80
CA LEU A 182 -14.58 -7.03 -24.09
C LEU A 182 -13.74 -8.09 -24.82
N PRO A 183 -14.28 -9.26 -25.21
CA PRO A 183 -13.50 -10.30 -25.88
C PRO A 183 -12.95 -9.85 -27.24
N LEU A 184 -13.74 -9.08 -28.01
CA LEU A 184 -13.29 -8.53 -29.29
C LEU A 184 -12.12 -7.56 -29.10
N TRP A 185 -12.18 -6.72 -28.05
CA TRP A 185 -11.12 -5.76 -27.77
C TRP A 185 -9.82 -6.45 -27.36
N LEU A 186 -9.92 -7.44 -26.46
CA LEU A 186 -8.81 -8.28 -26.03
C LEU A 186 -8.18 -9.02 -27.21
N GLY A 187 -9.01 -9.61 -28.08
CA GLY A 187 -8.57 -10.32 -29.28
C GLY A 187 -7.85 -9.42 -30.27
N GLY A 188 -8.42 -8.24 -30.57
CA GLY A 188 -7.81 -7.25 -31.46
C GLY A 188 -6.46 -6.72 -30.97
N LEU A 189 -6.30 -6.58 -29.65
CA LEU A 189 -5.07 -6.11 -29.00
C LEU A 189 -4.10 -7.25 -28.63
N ARG A 190 -4.49 -8.50 -28.86
CA ARG A 190 -3.72 -9.71 -28.53
C ARG A 190 -3.25 -9.70 -27.06
N VAL A 191 -4.19 -9.44 -26.16
CA VAL A 191 -3.96 -9.44 -24.71
C VAL A 191 -4.98 -10.35 -24.01
N GLY A 192 -4.60 -10.87 -22.85
CA GLY A 192 -5.47 -11.66 -21.98
C GLY A 192 -5.59 -11.01 -20.60
N ILE A 193 -6.64 -11.38 -19.87
CA ILE A 193 -6.82 -10.98 -18.48
C ILE A 193 -6.37 -12.12 -17.59
N VAL A 194 -5.52 -11.81 -16.60
CA VAL A 194 -5.13 -12.75 -15.55
C VAL A 194 -5.72 -12.25 -14.24
N LEU A 195 -6.40 -13.13 -13.52
CA LEU A 195 -6.91 -12.82 -12.18
C LEU A 195 -5.80 -13.09 -11.17
N VAL A 196 -5.53 -12.10 -10.33
CA VAL A 196 -4.56 -12.17 -9.24
C VAL A 196 -5.26 -11.98 -7.91
N ASP A 197 -4.80 -12.70 -6.87
CA ASP A 197 -5.31 -12.49 -5.52
C ASP A 197 -4.73 -11.20 -4.94
N LEU A 198 -5.59 -10.29 -4.48
CA LEU A 198 -5.18 -9.04 -3.88
C LEU A 198 -5.23 -9.16 -2.35
N PRO A 199 -4.31 -8.50 -1.61
CA PRO A 199 -4.32 -8.55 -0.16
C PRO A 199 -5.67 -8.03 0.36
N ARG A 200 -6.23 -8.74 1.35
CA ARG A 200 -7.51 -8.38 1.96
C ARG A 200 -7.47 -6.92 2.41
N ARG A 201 -8.46 -6.14 1.96
CA ARG A 201 -8.64 -4.75 2.41
C ARG A 201 -8.59 -4.68 3.95
N PRO A 202 -7.73 -3.84 4.54
CA PRO A 202 -7.69 -3.67 5.99
C PRO A 202 -9.09 -3.31 6.51
N ARG A 203 -9.60 -4.10 7.46
CA ARG A 203 -10.89 -3.79 8.10
C ARG A 203 -10.71 -2.54 8.95
N VAL A 204 -11.51 -1.51 8.68
CA VAL A 204 -11.63 -0.38 9.61
C VAL A 204 -12.33 -0.93 10.86
N SER A 205 -11.61 -1.06 11.97
CA SER A 205 -12.25 -1.35 13.26
C SER A 205 -13.15 -0.17 13.59
N ARG A 206 -14.46 -0.40 13.73
CA ARG A 206 -15.32 0.59 14.41
C ARG A 206 -14.77 0.74 15.82
N VAL A 207 -14.26 1.93 16.14
CA VAL A 207 -13.95 2.30 17.52
C VAL A 207 -15.28 2.21 18.28
N ALA A 208 -15.31 1.35 19.29
CA ALA A 208 -16.44 1.17 20.21
C ALA A 208 -16.47 2.30 21.23
#